data_AF-A0A2M6YVG5-F1
#
_entry.id   AF-A0A2M6YVG5-F1
#
_cell.length_a   1.000
_cell.length_b   1.000
_cell.length_c   1.000
_cell.angle_alpha   90.00
_cell.angle_beta   90.00
_cell.angle_gamma   90.00
#
_symmetry.space_group_name_H-M   'P 1'
#
loop_
_entity.id
_entity.type
_entity.pdbx_description
1 polymer ?
#
loop_
_entity_poly.entity_id
_entity_poly.type
_entity_poly.pdbx_seq_one_letter_code
_entity_poly.pdbx_strand_id
1 'polypeptide(L)' 'GDAWRGGFVAGLLMDYSIRNCLKLGNVMASFAIEKYGTVNHRPTRKEIGKRIKQLK' A
#
# COMPACT_ATOMS: atom_id res chain seq x y z
N GLY A 1 -6.89 -5.53 -5.98
CA GLY A 1 -7.37 -6.82 -5.46
C GLY A 1 -6.44 -7.33 -4.38
N ASP A 2 -5.42 -8.10 -4.75
CA ASP A 2 -4.49 -8.70 -3.79
C ASP A 2 -3.50 -7.69 -3.20
N ALA A 3 -3.06 -6.70 -3.98
CA ALA A 3 -2.16 -5.66 -3.48
C ALA A 3 -2.77 -4.83 -2.34
N TRP A 4 -4.08 -4.53 -2.41
CA TRP A 4 -4.78 -3.82 -1.35
C TRP A 4 -4.83 -4.65 -0.06
N ARG A 5 -5.23 -5.92 -0.19
CA ARG A 5 -5.31 -6.86 0.94
C ARG A 5 -3.93 -7.09 1.55
N GLY A 6 -2.89 -7.25 0.73
CA GLY A 6 -1.50 -7.36 1.18
C GLY A 6 -1.04 -6.11 1.94
N GLY A 7 -1.35 -4.91 1.45
CA GLY A 7 -1.07 -3.67 2.16
C GLY A 7 -1.82 -3.53 3.48
N PHE A 8 -3.11 -3.91 3.51
CA PHE A 8 -3.94 -3.85 4.71
C PHE A 8 -3.47 -4.84 5.79
N VAL A 9 -3.24 -6.11 5.41
CA VAL A 9 -2.74 -7.15 6.33
C VAL A 9 -1.35 -6.82 6.83
N ALA A 10 -0.47 -6.27 5.98
CA ALA A 10 0.84 -5.79 6.43
C ALA A 10 0.71 -4.68 7.49
N GLY A 11 -0.25 -3.76 7.32
CA GLY A 11 -0.53 -2.73 8.34
C GLY A 11 -1.00 -3.33 9.68
N LEU A 12 -1.86 -4.35 9.63
CA LEU A 12 -2.32 -5.06 10.83
C LEU A 12 -1.16 -5.79 11.54
N LEU A 13 -0.30 -6.46 10.79
CA LEU A 13 0.89 -7.14 11.34
C LEU A 13 1.91 -6.15 11.94
N MET A 14 1.88 -4.89 11.51
CA MET A 14 2.72 -3.81 12.02
C MET A 14 2.06 -3.01 13.16
N ASP A 15 0.93 -3.48 13.69
CA ASP A 15 0.16 -2.84 14.77
C ASP A 15 -0.26 -1.39 14.45
N TYR A 16 -0.54 -1.12 13.17
CA TYR A 16 -1.03 0.18 12.74
C TYR A 16 -2.51 0.35 13.06
N SER A 17 -2.92 1.60 13.32
CA SER A 17 -4.34 1.94 13.43
C SER A 17 -5.08 1.53 12.15
N ILE A 18 -6.36 1.15 12.28
CA ILE A 18 -7.20 0.75 11.13
C ILE A 18 -7.17 1.81 10.02
N ARG A 19 -7.16 3.10 10.39
CA ARG A 19 -7.03 4.21 9.43
C ARG A 19 -5.73 4.14 8.63
N ASN A 20 -4.61 3.82 9.29
CA ASN A 20 -3.31 3.66 8.62
C ASN A 20 -3.26 2.38 7.78
N CYS A 21 -3.89 1.29 8.21
CA CYS A 21 -4.03 0.07 7.42
C CYS A 21 -4.81 0.33 6.11
N LEU A 22 -5.91 1.07 6.19
CA LEU A 22 -6.69 1.48 5.01
C LEU A 22 -5.87 2.36 4.07
N LYS A 23 -5.13 3.35 4.61
CA LYS A 23 -4.20 4.18 3.81
C LYS A 23 -3.14 3.32 3.12
N LEU A 24 -2.55 2.36 3.82
CA LEU A 24 -1.52 1.46 3.27
C LEU A 24 -2.08 0.55 2.17
N GLY A 25 -3.26 -0.03 2.37
CA GLY A 25 -3.96 -0.79 1.33
C GLY A 25 -4.21 0.04 0.07
N ASN A 26 -4.70 1.28 0.22
CA ASN A 26 -4.95 2.18 -0.91
C ASN A 26 -3.67 2.52 -1.68
N VAL A 27 -2.56 2.76 -0.98
CA VAL A 27 -1.25 3.00 -1.60
C VAL A 27 -0.76 1.77 -2.37
N MET A 28 -0.87 0.57 -1.80
CA MET A 28 -0.43 -0.64 -2.49
C MET A 28 -1.31 -0.95 -3.71
N ALA A 29 -2.60 -0.63 -3.65
CA ALA A 29 -3.49 -0.74 -4.80
C ALA A 29 -3.13 0.26 -5.92
N SER A 30 -2.74 1.49 -5.57
CA SER A 30 -2.36 2.49 -6.58
C SER A 30 -1.08 2.10 -7.32
N PHE A 31 -0.10 1.49 -6.63
CA PHE A 31 1.08 0.96 -7.31
C PHE A 31 0.77 -0.21 -8.25
N ALA A 32 -0.25 -1.03 -7.93
CA ALA A 32 -0.61 -2.19 -8.73
C ALA A 32 -1.27 -1.85 -10.08
N ILE A 33 -1.83 -0.65 -10.23
CA ILE A 33 -2.46 -0.19 -11.48
C ILE A 33 -1.51 0.65 -12.35
N GLU A 34 -0.32 1.00 -11.85
CA GLU A 34 0.61 1.90 -12.54
C GLU A 34 1.47 1.23 -13.62
N LYS A 35 1.61 -0.10 -13.59
CA LYS A 35 2.22 -0.85 -14.70
C LYS A 35 1.39 -2.07 -15.06
N TYR A 36 1.50 -2.44 -16.33
CA TYR A 36 0.94 -3.67 -16.84
C TYR A 36 1.72 -4.86 -16.27
N GLY A 37 1.06 -5.70 -15.49
CA GLY A 37 1.64 -6.89 -14.85
C GLY A 37 1.48 -6.90 -13.32
N THR A 38 1.08 -8.04 -12.78
CA THR A 38 0.56 -8.20 -11.40
C THR A 38 1.61 -8.24 -10.29
N VAL A 39 2.91 -8.48 -10.60
CA VAL A 39 3.93 -8.86 -9.57
C VAL A 39 5.25 -8.07 -9.68
N ASN A 40 5.37 -7.13 -10.62
CA ASN A 40 6.65 -6.42 -10.85
C ASN A 40 6.86 -5.15 -10.02
N HIS A 41 6.00 -4.89 -9.03
CA HIS A 41 6.13 -3.73 -8.15
C HIS A 41 6.65 -4.15 -6.77
N ARG A 42 7.90 -3.75 -6.49
CA ARG A 42 8.52 -3.79 -5.16
C ARG A 42 8.69 -2.36 -4.63
N PRO A 43 7.59 -1.68 -4.24
CA PRO A 43 7.69 -0.32 -3.74
C PRO A 43 8.52 -0.29 -2.47
N THR A 44 9.48 0.63 -2.42
CA THR A 44 10.32 0.83 -1.23
C THR A 44 9.54 1.53 -0.13
N ARG A 45 9.96 1.37 1.13
CA ARG A 45 9.35 2.07 2.29
C ARG A 45 9.31 3.59 2.10
N LYS A 46 10.29 4.17 1.39
CA LYS A 46 10.33 5.61 1.07
C LYS A 46 9.21 6.02 0.11
N GLU A 47 8.97 5.25 -0.95
CA GLU A 47 7.92 5.51 -1.93
C GLU A 47 6.52 5.37 -1.31
N ILE A 48 6.33 4.34 -0.48
CA ILE A 48 5.10 4.15 0.29
C ILE A 48 4.86 5.36 1.20
N GLY A 49 5.87 5.78 1.96
CA GLY A 49 5.77 6.94 2.85
C GLY A 49 5.46 8.25 2.11
N LYS A 50 6.04 8.46 0.93
CA LYS A 50 5.74 9.62 0.08
C LYS A 50 4.27 9.61 -0.38
N ARG A 51 3.75 8.46 -0.79
CA ARG A 51 2.35 8.32 -1.23
C ARG A 51 1.36 8.44 -0.08
N ILE A 52 1.66 7.87 1.09
CA ILE A 52 0.82 8.02 2.29
C ILE A 52 0.66 9.50 2.67
N LYS A 53 1.72 10.31 2.56
CA LYS A 53 1.64 11.76 2.81
C LYS A 53 0.80 12.53 1.79
N GLN A 54 0.62 12.00 0.58
CA GLN A 54 -0.25 12.59 -0.45
C GLN A 54 -1.74 12.26 -0.24
N LEU A 55 -2.04 11.22 0.55
CA LEU A 55 -3.40 10.89 0.96
C LEU A 55 -3.82 11.81 2.12
N LYS A 56 -4.53 12.91 1.78
CA LYS A 56 -5.21 13.79 2.74
C LYS A 56 -6.16 12.96 3.62
#